data_AF-A0AAD7NW68-F1
#
_entry.id   AF-A0AAD7NW68-F1
#
_cell.length_a   1.000
_cell.length_b   1.000
_cell.length_c   1.000
_cell.angle_alpha   90.00
_cell.angle_beta   90.00
_cell.angle_gamma   90.00
#
_symmetry.space_group_name_H-M   'P 1'
#
loop_
_entity.id
_entity.type
_entity.pdbx_description
1 polymer ?
#
loop_
_entity_poly.entity_id
_entity_poly.type
_entity_poly.pdbx_seq_one_letter_code
_entity_poly.pdbx_strand_id
1 'polypeptide(L)'
;MRSQIDSAYLDVSAHSTELGLALLERTPSTSSSISTYPNPQQIRDFAGFPTYAQYKHLEATYLQGISTTARQEKALIPQTVFDRVWKVLSGDDKVEDPAFRHWARVTFSLGVPPVALASPHPHPHVHSQSHSRGAQAQVALLSKGVVVAVREQLYELLCYCHGNRGHRGRDATAKFVKERYSYVPGPLISEFVRACPTCAQSIWRVGKAKFSV
;
A
#
# COMPACT_ATOMS: atom_id res chain seq x y z
N MET A 1 -26.71 17.36 -12.92
CA MET A 1 -25.70 16.54 -13.63
C MET A 1 -24.59 16.16 -12.66
N ARG A 2 -24.81 15.10 -11.88
CA ARG A 2 -23.83 14.51 -10.97
C ARG A 2 -23.86 13.00 -11.22
N SER A 3 -22.68 12.50 -11.56
CA SER A 3 -22.39 11.23 -12.20
C SER A 3 -22.92 10.03 -11.40
N GLN A 4 -23.82 9.27 -12.04
CA GLN A 4 -24.14 7.89 -11.74
C GLN A 4 -23.02 6.99 -12.27
N ILE A 5 -22.20 6.42 -11.39
CA ILE A 5 -21.57 5.10 -11.60
C ILE A 5 -21.37 4.50 -10.21
N ASP A 6 -22.42 3.91 -9.63
CA ASP A 6 -22.35 3.13 -8.38
C ASP A 6 -23.63 2.27 -8.25
N SER A 7 -23.87 1.32 -9.17
CA SER A 7 -25.00 0.37 -9.00
C SER A 7 -25.03 -0.82 -9.99
N ALA A 8 -23.92 -1.49 -10.28
CA ALA A 8 -24.00 -2.72 -11.09
C ALA A 8 -22.84 -3.69 -10.88
N TYR A 9 -22.68 -4.24 -9.67
CA TYR A 9 -22.07 -5.56 -9.47
C TYR A 9 -22.31 -6.08 -8.04
N LEU A 10 -23.59 -6.27 -7.70
CA LEU A 10 -24.02 -6.96 -6.49
C LEU A 10 -25.01 -8.04 -6.92
N ASP A 11 -24.50 -9.21 -7.29
CA ASP A 11 -25.09 -10.50 -6.94
C ASP A 11 -24.20 -11.66 -7.42
N VAL A 12 -24.44 -12.84 -6.86
CA VAL A 12 -23.88 -14.18 -7.18
C VAL A 12 -22.87 -14.74 -6.16
N SER A 13 -23.50 -15.37 -5.17
CA SER A 13 -23.23 -16.68 -4.56
C SER A 13 -22.02 -16.95 -3.67
N ALA A 14 -22.37 -17.16 -2.40
CA ALA A 14 -21.74 -18.06 -1.45
C ALA A 14 -21.90 -19.54 -1.85
N HIS A 15 -20.89 -20.37 -1.55
CA HIS A 15 -20.96 -21.79 -1.16
C HIS A 15 -19.59 -22.17 -0.55
N SER A 16 -19.50 -22.46 0.76
CA SER A 16 -19.32 -23.81 1.38
C SER A 16 -18.13 -24.60 0.80
N THR A 17 -17.13 -25.11 1.55
CA THR A 17 -17.21 -26.07 2.68
C THR A 17 -15.84 -26.23 3.38
N GLU A 18 -15.87 -26.59 4.66
CA GLU A 18 -14.75 -27.17 5.45
C GLU A 18 -14.22 -28.49 4.86
N LEU A 19 -12.95 -28.85 5.15
CA LEU A 19 -12.52 -30.10 5.83
C LEU A 19 -11.00 -30.34 5.68
N GLY A 20 -10.34 -30.77 6.77
CA GLY A 20 -9.33 -31.85 6.73
C GLY A 20 -7.87 -31.52 7.03
N LEU A 21 -7.45 -31.68 8.30
CA LEU A 21 -6.06 -31.98 8.70
C LEU A 21 -5.69 -33.43 8.33
N ALA A 22 -4.48 -33.67 7.78
CA ALA A 22 -3.47 -34.63 8.30
C ALA A 22 -2.29 -34.92 7.31
N LEU A 23 -1.08 -34.53 7.74
CA LEU A 23 0.24 -35.24 7.77
C LEU A 23 0.87 -35.97 6.55
N LEU A 24 2.18 -35.63 6.39
CA LEU A 24 3.36 -36.31 5.80
C LEU A 24 3.47 -36.25 4.26
N GLU A 25 4.60 -35.84 3.64
CA GLU A 25 5.94 -36.42 3.75
C GLU A 25 7.11 -35.40 3.59
N ARG A 26 8.28 -35.77 4.12
CA ARG A 26 9.59 -35.08 3.96
C ARG A 26 10.22 -35.50 2.63
N THR A 27 10.80 -34.56 1.86
CA THR A 27 12.20 -34.62 1.39
C THR A 27 12.72 -33.22 1.04
N PRO A 28 14.04 -32.97 1.16
CA PRO A 28 14.64 -31.64 0.97
C PRO A 28 15.21 -31.49 -0.44
N SER A 29 14.96 -30.35 -1.10
CA SER A 29 15.74 -29.92 -2.26
C SER A 29 15.63 -28.41 -2.46
N THR A 30 16.65 -27.75 -1.93
CA THR A 30 17.27 -26.49 -2.35
C THR A 30 16.80 -26.01 -3.74
N SER A 31 15.99 -24.95 -3.74
CA SER A 31 15.87 -24.05 -4.87
C SER A 31 15.71 -22.67 -4.28
N SER A 32 16.86 -22.02 -4.10
CA SER A 32 17.01 -20.63 -3.70
C SER A 32 16.34 -19.75 -4.74
N SER A 33 15.03 -19.60 -4.56
CA SER A 33 14.24 -18.59 -5.23
C SER A 33 14.74 -17.27 -4.65
N ILE A 34 15.48 -16.51 -5.46
CA ILE A 34 15.79 -15.12 -5.14
C ILE A 34 14.45 -14.40 -5.17
N SER A 35 13.76 -14.40 -4.03
CA SER A 35 12.68 -13.47 -3.76
C SER A 35 13.34 -12.11 -3.65
N THR A 36 13.23 -11.33 -4.72
CA THR A 36 13.69 -9.93 -4.77
C THR A 36 12.90 -9.03 -3.81
N TYR A 37 11.94 -9.58 -3.07
CA TYR A 37 11.18 -8.90 -2.02
C TYR A 37 11.73 -9.28 -0.64
N PRO A 38 12.06 -8.30 0.21
CA PRO A 38 12.48 -8.57 1.57
C PRO A 38 11.41 -9.36 2.32
N ASN A 39 11.86 -10.34 3.09
CA ASN A 39 11.08 -11.11 4.04
C ASN A 39 10.14 -10.17 4.85
N PRO A 40 8.82 -10.44 4.96
CA PRO A 40 7.86 -9.64 5.73
C PRO A 40 8.18 -9.45 7.23
N GLN A 41 9.26 -10.04 7.74
CA GLN A 41 9.49 -10.22 9.17
C GLN A 41 10.24 -9.08 9.89
N GLN A 42 10.57 -7.94 9.27
CA GLN A 42 11.19 -6.82 10.00
C GLN A 42 10.79 -5.43 9.49
N ILE A 43 9.49 -5.11 9.44
CA ILE A 43 9.09 -3.69 9.34
C ILE A 43 9.50 -3.00 10.65
N ARG A 44 10.40 -2.03 10.55
CA ARG A 44 10.98 -1.31 11.70
C ARG A 44 10.18 -0.04 11.99
N ASP A 45 10.11 0.31 13.27
CA ASP A 45 9.55 1.59 13.67
C ASP A 45 10.44 2.75 13.18
N PHE A 46 9.83 3.78 12.61
CA PHE A 46 10.53 5.01 12.25
C PHE A 46 10.45 6.03 13.38
N ALA A 47 11.61 6.50 13.86
CA ALA A 47 11.67 7.54 14.90
C ALA A 47 10.94 8.81 14.43
N GLY A 48 10.09 9.36 15.30
CA GLY A 48 9.26 10.54 14.98
C GLY A 48 7.95 10.24 14.26
N PHE A 49 7.62 8.96 14.04
CA PHE A 49 6.36 8.50 13.44
C PHE A 49 5.61 7.59 14.42
N PRO A 50 4.32 7.29 14.17
CA PRO A 50 3.66 6.19 14.88
C PRO A 50 4.46 4.89 14.72
N THR A 51 4.46 4.05 15.74
CA THR A 51 5.05 2.70 15.61
C THR A 51 4.26 1.89 14.58
N TYR A 52 4.88 0.85 14.04
CA TYR A 52 4.22 -0.07 13.12
C TYR A 52 2.98 -0.71 13.79
N ALA A 53 3.10 -1.11 15.06
CA ALA A 53 1.98 -1.65 15.83
C ALA A 53 0.82 -0.64 15.98
N GLN A 54 1.12 0.63 16.26
CA GLN A 54 0.11 1.70 16.29
C GLN A 54 -0.54 1.86 14.92
N TYR A 55 0.24 1.92 13.84
CA TYR A 55 -0.29 1.99 12.48
C TYR A 55 -1.22 0.80 12.16
N LYS A 56 -0.84 -0.44 12.52
CA LYS A 56 -1.67 -1.62 12.29
C LYS A 56 -3.01 -1.56 13.02
N HIS A 57 -3.04 -0.96 14.21
CA HIS A 57 -4.31 -0.69 14.89
C HIS A 57 -5.18 0.30 14.09
N LEU A 58 -4.61 1.41 13.60
CA LEU A 58 -5.32 2.38 12.77
C LEU A 58 -5.85 1.76 11.47
N GLU A 59 -5.04 0.93 10.81
CA GLU A 59 -5.44 0.18 9.61
C GLU A 59 -6.61 -0.77 9.90
N ALA A 60 -6.54 -1.51 11.01
CA ALA A 60 -7.61 -2.42 11.43
C ALA A 60 -8.92 -1.66 11.72
N THR A 61 -8.85 -0.55 12.46
CA THR A 61 -10.02 0.31 12.73
C THR A 61 -10.63 0.85 11.45
N TYR A 62 -9.79 1.27 10.49
CA TYR A 62 -10.27 1.74 9.19
C TYR A 62 -11.02 0.64 8.43
N LEU A 63 -10.47 -0.58 8.38
CA LEU A 63 -11.10 -1.70 7.69
C LEU A 63 -12.42 -2.12 8.36
N GLN A 64 -12.47 -2.17 9.69
CA GLN A 64 -13.69 -2.47 10.45
C GLN A 64 -14.82 -1.45 10.18
N GLY A 65 -14.47 -0.20 9.86
CA GLY A 65 -15.44 0.84 9.52
C GLY A 65 -16.11 0.67 8.15
N ILE A 66 -15.67 -0.28 7.31
CA ILE A 66 -16.26 -0.56 5.99
C ILE A 66 -17.30 -1.67 6.13
N SER A 67 -18.53 -1.41 5.66
CA SER A 67 -19.71 -2.23 5.96
C SER A 67 -19.75 -3.62 5.33
N THR A 68 -18.98 -3.90 4.27
CA THR A 68 -18.99 -5.22 3.61
C THR A 68 -17.58 -5.76 3.43
N THR A 69 -17.40 -7.06 3.68
CA THR A 69 -16.11 -7.77 3.53
C THR A 69 -15.53 -7.61 2.12
N ALA A 70 -16.38 -7.69 1.09
CA ALA A 70 -15.96 -7.47 -0.30
C ALA A 70 -15.43 -6.05 -0.56
N ARG A 71 -15.95 -5.04 0.16
CA ARG A 71 -15.41 -3.66 0.09
C ARG A 71 -14.15 -3.53 0.94
N GLN A 72 -14.03 -4.24 2.07
CA GLN A 72 -12.83 -4.26 2.89
C GLN A 72 -11.63 -4.82 2.13
N GLU A 73 -11.80 -5.97 1.46
CA GLU A 73 -10.74 -6.65 0.68
C GLU A 73 -10.24 -5.84 -0.51
N LYS A 74 -11.08 -4.95 -1.03
CA LYS A 74 -10.77 -4.09 -2.19
C LYS A 74 -10.44 -2.64 -1.80
N ALA A 75 -10.61 -2.27 -0.53
CA ALA A 75 -10.31 -0.91 -0.05
C ALA A 75 -8.79 -0.65 -0.03
N LEU A 76 -8.02 -1.68 0.31
CA LEU A 76 -6.56 -1.71 0.24
C LEU A 76 -6.17 -2.88 -0.67
N ILE A 77 -5.15 -2.71 -1.52
CA ILE A 77 -4.69 -3.80 -2.40
C ILE A 77 -3.70 -4.66 -1.62
N PRO A 78 -4.04 -5.89 -1.19
CA PRO A 78 -3.05 -6.79 -0.60
C PRO A 78 -2.07 -7.27 -1.66
N GLN A 79 -0.88 -7.69 -1.23
CA GLN A 79 0.14 -8.26 -2.11
C GLN A 79 -0.42 -9.36 -3.03
N THR A 80 -1.29 -10.24 -2.51
CA THR A 80 -1.91 -11.31 -3.29
C THR A 80 -2.76 -10.80 -4.46
N VAL A 81 -3.49 -9.70 -4.29
CA VAL A 81 -4.27 -9.08 -5.37
C VAL A 81 -3.34 -8.36 -6.34
N PHE A 82 -2.31 -7.68 -5.84
CA PHE A 82 -1.28 -7.06 -6.68
C PHE A 82 -0.64 -8.09 -7.62
N ASP A 83 -0.20 -9.24 -7.10
CA ASP A 83 0.45 -10.29 -7.87
C ASP A 83 -0.47 -10.87 -8.94
N ARG A 84 -1.75 -11.10 -8.60
CA ARG A 84 -2.75 -11.57 -9.56
C ARG A 84 -3.00 -10.56 -10.67
N VAL A 85 -3.15 -9.28 -10.35
CA VAL A 85 -3.30 -8.21 -11.35
C VAL A 85 -2.05 -8.14 -12.24
N TRP A 86 -0.86 -8.20 -11.64
CA TRP A 86 0.41 -8.21 -12.37
C TRP A 86 0.47 -9.37 -13.36
N LYS A 87 0.09 -10.57 -12.92
CA LYS A 87 0.02 -11.77 -13.74
C LYS A 87 -0.93 -11.60 -14.92
N VAL A 88 -2.12 -11.03 -14.67
CA VAL A 88 -3.12 -10.74 -15.71
C VAL A 88 -2.58 -9.78 -16.78
N LEU A 89 -1.92 -8.71 -16.35
CA LEU A 89 -1.38 -7.70 -17.27
C LEU A 89 -0.11 -8.17 -17.99
N SER A 90 0.62 -9.13 -17.42
CA SER A 90 1.79 -9.74 -18.04
C SER A 90 1.44 -10.85 -19.05
N GLY A 91 0.16 -11.22 -19.17
CA GLY A 91 -0.33 -12.21 -20.14
C GLY A 91 -0.39 -13.66 -19.66
N ASP A 92 -0.14 -13.92 -18.37
CA ASP A 92 -0.22 -15.26 -17.77
C ASP A 92 -1.54 -15.42 -16.97
N ASP A 93 -2.68 -15.27 -17.63
CA ASP A 93 -3.98 -15.06 -16.98
C ASP A 93 -4.94 -16.25 -17.04
N LYS A 94 -4.45 -17.42 -17.50
CA LYS A 94 -5.29 -18.61 -17.77
C LYS A 94 -5.96 -19.19 -16.53
N VAL A 95 -5.43 -18.92 -15.34
CA VAL A 95 -5.93 -19.43 -14.06
C VAL A 95 -6.97 -18.48 -13.43
N GLU A 96 -7.04 -17.23 -13.91
CA GLU A 96 -7.88 -16.20 -13.31
C GLU A 96 -9.30 -16.16 -13.90
N ASP A 97 -10.28 -15.81 -13.08
CA ASP A 97 -11.68 -15.68 -13.47
C ASP A 97 -11.91 -14.57 -14.54
N PRO A 98 -12.79 -14.77 -15.55
CA PRO A 98 -13.06 -13.76 -16.58
C PRO A 98 -13.44 -12.37 -16.07
N ALA A 99 -14.23 -12.26 -15.00
CA ALA A 99 -14.61 -10.97 -14.44
C ALA A 99 -13.40 -10.29 -13.78
N PHE A 100 -12.55 -11.05 -13.08
CA PHE A 100 -11.31 -10.51 -12.52
C PHE A 100 -10.37 -9.97 -13.60
N ARG A 101 -10.20 -10.71 -14.71
CA ARG A 101 -9.34 -10.27 -15.82
C ARG A 101 -9.86 -8.97 -16.45
N HIS A 102 -11.17 -8.89 -16.67
CA HIS A 102 -11.79 -7.69 -17.23
C HIS A 102 -11.58 -6.49 -16.29
N TRP A 103 -11.86 -6.65 -15.00
CA TRP A 103 -11.63 -5.62 -13.99
C TRP A 103 -10.17 -5.17 -13.94
N ALA A 104 -9.22 -6.11 -13.92
CA ALA A 104 -7.80 -5.81 -13.85
C ALA A 104 -7.33 -4.97 -15.05
N ARG A 105 -7.74 -5.34 -16.28
CA ARG A 105 -7.36 -4.64 -17.52
C ARG A 105 -7.97 -3.24 -17.66
N VAL A 106 -9.17 -3.02 -17.12
CA VAL A 106 -9.83 -1.71 -17.15
C VAL A 106 -9.31 -0.79 -16.05
N THR A 107 -8.92 -1.35 -14.91
CA THR A 107 -8.55 -0.57 -13.71
C THR A 107 -7.07 -0.23 -13.68
N PHE A 108 -6.21 -1.10 -14.20
CA PHE A 108 -4.77 -1.02 -14.04
C PHE A 108 -4.02 -1.10 -15.36
N SER A 109 -2.77 -0.63 -15.33
CA SER A 109 -1.81 -0.79 -16.42
C SER A 109 -0.40 -1.03 -15.87
N LEU A 110 0.45 -1.67 -16.66
CA LEU A 110 1.89 -1.74 -16.39
C LEU A 110 2.57 -0.60 -17.13
N GLY A 111 3.46 0.13 -16.46
CA GLY A 111 4.18 1.22 -17.09
C GLY A 111 5.27 1.81 -16.21
N VAL A 112 5.99 2.78 -16.75
CA VAL A 112 6.98 3.55 -16.00
C VAL A 112 6.26 4.59 -15.17
N PRO A 113 6.48 4.67 -13.85
CA PRO A 113 5.83 5.68 -13.03
C PRO A 113 6.26 7.10 -13.48
N PRO A 114 5.31 8.04 -13.66
CA PRO A 114 5.60 9.37 -14.21
C PRO A 114 6.42 10.25 -13.26
N VAL A 115 6.36 9.97 -11.96
CA VAL A 115 7.30 10.49 -11.00
C VAL A 115 8.35 9.40 -10.84
N ALA A 116 9.62 9.71 -11.14
CA ALA A 116 10.71 8.88 -10.66
C ALA A 116 10.54 8.79 -9.15
N LEU A 117 9.94 7.70 -8.68
CA LEU A 117 10.05 7.28 -7.30
C LEU A 117 11.53 6.98 -7.16
N ALA A 118 12.34 8.01 -6.89
CA ALA A 118 13.71 7.86 -6.48
C ALA A 118 13.64 6.85 -5.34
N SER A 119 14.21 5.67 -5.59
CA SER A 119 14.08 4.42 -4.83
C SER A 119 13.25 4.52 -3.54
N PRO A 120 12.19 3.70 -3.35
CA PRO A 120 11.39 3.74 -2.13
C PRO A 120 12.12 3.34 -0.84
N HIS A 121 13.46 3.31 -0.83
CA HIS A 121 14.27 2.83 0.28
C HIS A 121 15.27 3.91 0.72
N PRO A 122 15.00 4.64 1.82
CA PRO A 122 16.06 5.23 2.61
C PRO A 122 16.75 4.09 3.38
N HIS A 123 17.64 3.35 2.72
CA HIS A 123 18.60 2.50 3.43
C HIS A 123 19.75 3.38 3.94
N PRO A 124 20.01 3.46 5.26
CA PRO A 124 21.31 3.92 5.74
C PRO A 124 22.34 2.83 5.44
N HIS A 125 23.23 3.13 4.49
CA HIS A 125 24.50 2.46 4.18
C HIS A 125 24.45 0.98 3.74
N VAL A 126 24.92 0.71 2.51
CA VAL A 126 26.14 -0.10 2.22
C VAL A 126 26.35 -0.17 0.70
N HIS A 127 27.55 0.27 0.28
CA HIS A 127 28.21 0.17 -1.02
C HIS A 127 27.59 0.85 -2.26
N SER A 128 28.17 2.02 -2.54
CA SER A 128 28.52 2.50 -3.88
C SER A 128 29.20 1.41 -4.71
N GLN A 129 28.41 0.65 -5.46
CA GLN A 129 28.86 0.05 -6.71
C GLN A 129 28.09 0.69 -7.85
N SER A 130 28.74 1.67 -8.46
CA SER A 130 28.45 2.16 -9.80
C SER A 130 28.58 1.02 -10.82
N HIS A 131 27.56 0.18 -10.91
CA HIS A 131 27.32 -0.59 -12.13
C HIS A 131 26.41 0.26 -13.00
N SER A 132 27.02 0.86 -14.02
CA SER A 132 26.39 1.41 -15.21
C SER A 132 25.67 0.28 -15.98
N ARG A 133 24.60 -0.26 -15.39
CA ARG A 133 23.59 -1.02 -16.10
C ARG A 133 22.59 0.00 -16.61
N GLY A 134 22.46 0.10 -17.93
CA GLY A 134 21.51 1.01 -18.58
C GLY A 134 20.20 1.04 -17.81
N ALA A 135 19.77 2.22 -17.42
CA ALA A 135 18.65 2.44 -16.52
C ALA A 135 17.38 1.82 -17.12
N GLN A 136 17.15 0.53 -16.86
CA GLN A 136 15.91 -0.11 -17.21
C GLN A 136 14.85 0.56 -16.35
N ALA A 137 13.96 1.28 -17.02
CA ALA A 137 12.86 1.95 -16.36
C ALA A 137 12.07 0.88 -15.58
N GLN A 138 12.03 1.05 -14.25
CA GLN A 138 11.37 0.09 -13.38
C GLN A 138 9.87 0.11 -13.68
N VAL A 139 9.37 -0.95 -14.28
CA VAL A 139 7.94 -1.12 -14.56
C VAL A 139 7.20 -1.25 -13.23
N ALA A 140 6.11 -0.51 -13.08
CA ALA A 140 5.25 -0.51 -11.91
C ALA A 140 3.79 -0.77 -12.31
N LEU A 141 2.99 -1.23 -11.36
CA LEU A 141 1.54 -1.31 -11.51
C LEU A 141 0.93 0.07 -11.26
N LEU A 142 0.21 0.59 -12.24
CA LEU A 142 -0.39 1.91 -12.23
C LEU A 142 -1.92 1.83 -12.21
N SER A 143 -2.55 2.79 -11.55
CA SER A 143 -3.97 3.08 -11.66
C SER A 143 -4.16 4.59 -11.82
N LYS A 144 -4.89 5.01 -12.85
CA LYS A 144 -5.07 6.44 -13.21
C LYS A 144 -3.73 7.20 -13.33
N GLY A 145 -2.69 6.53 -13.83
CA GLY A 145 -1.37 7.11 -14.08
C GLY A 145 -0.46 7.24 -12.85
N VAL A 146 -0.88 6.79 -11.67
CA VAL A 146 -0.04 6.80 -10.45
C VAL A 146 0.15 5.38 -9.91
N VAL A 147 1.18 5.16 -9.10
CA VAL A 147 1.56 3.82 -8.62
C VAL A 147 0.49 3.25 -7.70
N VAL A 148 0.20 1.96 -7.80
CA VAL A 148 -0.70 1.27 -6.86
C VAL A 148 0.04 1.00 -5.56
N ALA A 149 -0.49 1.51 -4.44
CA ALA A 149 0.05 1.19 -3.13
C ALA A 149 -0.41 -0.20 -2.68
N VAL A 150 0.56 -1.02 -2.26
CA VAL A 150 0.31 -2.32 -1.64
C VAL A 150 0.06 -2.13 -0.14
N ARG A 151 -0.97 -2.79 0.39
CA ARG A 151 -1.41 -2.71 1.78
C ARG A 151 -0.25 -2.88 2.76
N GLU A 152 0.57 -3.90 2.55
CA GLU A 152 1.68 -4.26 3.44
C GLU A 152 2.77 -3.18 3.50
N GLN A 153 2.86 -2.33 2.48
CA GLN A 153 3.86 -1.26 2.34
C GLN A 153 3.34 0.11 2.80
N LEU A 154 2.04 0.22 3.13
CA LEU A 154 1.41 1.51 3.45
C LEU A 154 2.06 2.23 4.64
N TYR A 155 2.56 1.50 5.64
CA TYR A 155 3.25 2.12 6.76
C TYR A 155 4.47 2.92 6.33
N GLU A 156 5.37 2.30 5.57
CA GLU A 156 6.62 2.91 5.11
C GLU A 156 6.33 4.06 4.14
N LEU A 157 5.35 3.86 3.25
CA LEU A 157 4.87 4.87 2.32
C LEU A 157 4.36 6.11 3.07
N LEU A 158 3.54 5.93 4.10
CA LEU A 158 3.01 7.03 4.90
C LEU A 158 4.12 7.74 5.70
N CYS A 159 5.07 7.00 6.27
CA CYS A 159 6.25 7.58 6.93
C CYS A 159 7.05 8.43 5.94
N TYR A 160 7.38 7.90 4.77
CA TYR A 160 8.09 8.60 3.70
C TYR A 160 7.34 9.85 3.25
N CYS A 161 6.05 9.71 2.92
CA CYS A 161 5.24 10.82 2.42
C CYS A 161 5.06 11.94 3.44
N HIS A 162 4.80 11.59 4.69
CA HIS A 162 4.61 12.55 5.76
C HIS A 162 5.93 13.24 6.16
N GLY A 163 7.02 12.47 6.22
CA GLY A 163 8.38 12.96 6.47
C GLY A 163 8.87 13.92 5.38
N ASN A 164 8.67 13.59 4.10
CA ASN A 164 9.03 14.46 2.98
C ASN A 164 8.24 15.77 2.94
N ARG A 165 7.05 15.79 3.52
CA ARG A 165 6.29 17.03 3.72
C ARG A 165 6.69 17.77 5.00
N GLY A 166 7.68 17.30 5.75
CA GLY A 166 8.17 17.93 6.96
C GLY A 166 7.12 17.96 8.06
N HIS A 167 6.39 16.85 8.26
CA HIS A 167 5.32 16.75 9.26
C HIS A 167 4.21 17.79 9.11
N ARG A 168 3.95 18.26 7.88
CA ARG A 168 2.80 19.13 7.59
C ARG A 168 1.48 18.39 7.84
N GLY A 169 0.42 19.17 8.06
CA GLY A 169 -0.90 18.66 8.41
C GLY A 169 -1.52 17.70 7.38
N ARG A 170 -2.65 17.13 7.76
CA ARG A 170 -3.42 16.12 7.02
C ARG A 170 -3.53 16.41 5.53
N ASP A 171 -3.98 17.61 5.17
CA ASP A 171 -4.31 17.94 3.78
C ASP A 171 -3.08 17.99 2.88
N ALA A 172 -1.95 18.49 3.41
CA ALA A 172 -0.68 18.53 2.68
C ALA A 172 -0.10 17.13 2.44
N THR A 173 -0.21 16.25 3.46
CA THR A 173 0.21 14.85 3.35
C THR A 173 -0.69 14.10 2.36
N ALA A 174 -2.01 14.25 2.48
CA ALA A 174 -2.98 13.61 1.58
C ALA A 174 -2.79 14.02 0.12
N LYS A 175 -2.50 15.31 -0.14
CA LYS A 175 -2.17 15.78 -1.49
C LYS A 175 -0.92 15.08 -2.03
N PHE A 176 0.15 15.01 -1.24
CA PHE A 176 1.40 14.37 -1.66
C PHE A 176 1.26 12.90 -2.00
N VAL A 177 0.48 12.18 -1.19
CA VAL A 177 0.17 10.76 -1.41
C VAL A 177 -0.59 10.61 -2.72
N LYS A 178 -1.68 11.36 -2.92
CA LYS A 178 -2.53 11.26 -4.12
C LYS A 178 -1.82 11.62 -5.44
N GLU A 179 -0.78 12.46 -5.38
CA GLU A 179 0.06 12.79 -6.54
C GLU A 179 0.95 11.62 -6.99
N ARG A 180 1.18 10.61 -6.14
CA ARG A 180 2.18 9.54 -6.37
C ARG A 180 1.60 8.14 -6.30
N TYR A 181 0.59 7.96 -5.47
CA TYR A 181 0.04 6.66 -5.11
C TYR A 181 -1.49 6.66 -5.22
N SER A 182 -2.02 5.55 -5.71
CA SER A 182 -3.42 5.17 -5.68
C SER A 182 -3.64 4.11 -4.60
N TYR A 183 -4.91 3.86 -4.26
CA TYR A 183 -5.30 2.89 -3.22
C TYR A 183 -4.77 3.20 -1.81
N VAL A 184 -4.60 4.48 -1.50
CA VAL A 184 -4.34 4.96 -0.12
C VAL A 184 -5.55 5.75 0.39
N PRO A 185 -6.32 5.23 1.36
CA PRO A 185 -7.51 5.88 1.86
C PRO A 185 -7.24 7.20 2.60
N GLY A 186 -8.01 8.23 2.27
CA GLY A 186 -7.97 9.54 2.95
C GLY A 186 -8.18 9.47 4.47
N PRO A 187 -9.19 8.71 4.96
CA PRO A 187 -9.37 8.52 6.40
C PRO A 187 -8.16 7.89 7.09
N LEU A 188 -7.54 6.87 6.49
CA LEU A 188 -6.34 6.24 7.04
C LEU A 188 -5.16 7.21 7.11
N ILE A 189 -4.94 8.04 6.08
CA ILE A 189 -3.92 9.11 6.10
C ILE A 189 -4.19 10.08 7.27
N SER A 190 -5.46 10.42 7.49
CA SER A 190 -5.87 11.36 8.53
C SER A 190 -5.55 10.83 9.92
N GLU A 191 -5.91 9.58 10.17
CA GLU A 191 -5.64 8.88 11.43
C GLU A 191 -4.14 8.72 11.67
N PHE A 192 -3.36 8.39 10.63
CA PHE A 192 -1.90 8.30 10.73
C PHE A 192 -1.26 9.63 11.16
N VAL A 193 -1.64 10.74 10.50
CA VAL A 193 -1.11 12.07 10.83
C VAL A 193 -1.52 12.50 12.24
N ARG A 194 -2.76 12.18 12.65
CA ARG A 194 -3.27 12.46 14.00
C ARG A 194 -2.49 11.70 15.08
N ALA A 195 -2.09 10.47 14.79
CA ALA A 195 -1.30 9.64 15.71
C ALA A 195 0.20 9.98 15.72
N CYS A 196 0.68 10.86 14.82
CA CYS A 196 2.10 11.17 14.71
C CYS A 196 2.62 11.91 15.95
N PRO A 197 3.61 11.35 16.68
CA PRO A 197 4.12 11.95 17.92
C PRO A 197 4.80 13.30 17.67
N THR A 198 5.47 13.47 16.53
CA THR A 198 6.13 14.73 16.14
C THR A 198 5.11 15.85 15.92
N CYS A 199 3.97 15.55 15.28
CA CYS A 199 2.88 16.50 15.09
C CYS A 199 2.14 16.82 16.39
N ALA A 200 1.89 15.82 17.23
CA ALA A 200 1.23 16.04 18.52
C ALA A 200 2.02 17.01 19.41
N GLN A 201 3.35 16.90 19.41
CA GLN A 201 4.24 17.79 20.16
C GLN A 201 4.29 19.21 19.58
N SER A 202 4.15 19.39 18.26
CA SER A 202 4.16 20.71 17.63
C SER A 202 2.86 21.48 17.85
N ILE A 203 1.71 20.79 17.90
CA ILE A 203 0.41 21.39 18.27
C ILE A 203 0.49 22.02 19.67
N TRP A 204 1.18 21.38 20.60
CA TRP A 204 1.34 21.88 21.97
C TRP A 204 2.21 23.16 22.06
N ARG A 205 3.19 23.33 21.16
CA ARG A 205 4.02 24.55 21.11
C ARG A 205 3.24 25.76 20.60
N VAL A 206 2.36 25.58 19.61
CA VAL A 206 1.55 26.67 19.05
C VAL A 206 0.45 27.11 20.04
N GLY A 207 -0.08 26.19 20.85
CA GLY A 207 -1.09 26.49 21.87
C GLY A 207 -0.57 27.31 23.07
N LYS A 208 0.70 27.14 23.47
CA LYS A 208 1.31 27.91 24.57
C LYS A 208 1.59 29.37 24.24
N ALA A 209 1.69 29.74 22.96
CA ALA A 209 1.93 31.12 22.55
C ALA A 209 0.68 32.03 22.61
N LYS A 210 -0.50 31.49 22.97
CA LYS A 210 -1.77 32.24 23.00
C LYS A 210 -2.29 32.59 24.40
N PHE A 211 -1.57 32.22 25.45
CA PHE A 211 -1.89 32.58 26.83
C PHE A 211 -0.64 33.13 27.53
N SER A 212 -0.16 34.26 27.04
CA SER A 212 0.81 35.10 27.76
C SER A 212 0.66 36.53 27.28
N VAL A 213 -0.43 37.17 27.72
CA VAL A 213 -0.55 38.60 28.05
C VAL A 213 -1.55 38.69 29.19
#